data_AF-A0A925DPE5-F1
#
_entry.id   AF-A0A925DPE5-F1
#
_cell.length_a   1.000
_cell.length_b   1.000
_cell.length_c   1.000
_cell.angle_alpha   90.00
_cell.angle_beta   90.00
_cell.angle_gamma   90.00
#
_symmetry.space_group_name_H-M   'P 1'
#
loop_
_entity.id
_entity.type
_entity.pdbx_description
1 polymer ?
#
loop_
_entity_poly.entity_id
_entity_poly.type
_entity_poly.pdbx_seq_one_letter_code
_entity_poly.pdbx_strand_id
1 'polypeptide(L)'
;LNETYYCVRFDAETHDTVKFSVMVPDTIKDKSGKVTKIGQKPHEFTFFNTFPPTASRSTHQFVQSILQGTRIAFPSIVFLSKKVTKLDVIQGFYPPEQFEPVMKYFGSGSWETTKYEDYQKSFKSELSVQPTKKQ
;
A
#
# COMPACT_ATOMS: atom_id res chain seq x y z
N LEU A 1 -7.96 8.72 -11.41
CA LEU A 1 -6.91 8.89 -10.36
C LEU A 1 -6.19 10.19 -10.66
N ASN A 2 -5.76 10.93 -9.64
CA ASN A 2 -4.96 12.15 -9.77
C ASN A 2 -3.48 11.81 -10.09
N GLU A 3 -2.70 12.83 -10.44
CA GLU A 3 -1.27 12.69 -10.80
C GLU A 3 -0.40 12.10 -9.68
N THR A 4 -0.88 12.12 -8.43
CA THR A 4 -0.11 11.76 -7.24
C THR A 4 -0.39 10.35 -6.70
N TYR A 5 -1.42 9.66 -7.17
CA TYR A 5 -1.74 8.30 -6.74
C TYR A 5 -1.79 7.38 -7.95
N TYR A 6 -0.99 6.32 -7.94
CA TYR A 6 -0.97 5.29 -8.96
C TYR A 6 -1.29 3.94 -8.32
N CYS A 7 -2.12 3.14 -8.99
CA CYS A 7 -2.41 1.79 -8.54
C CYS A 7 -1.30 0.85 -9.04
N VAL A 8 -0.85 -0.05 -8.17
CA VAL A 8 0.08 -1.12 -8.51
C VAL A 8 -0.64 -2.43 -8.28
N ARG A 9 -0.71 -3.26 -9.33
CA ARG A 9 -1.10 -4.66 -9.17
C ARG A 9 0.13 -5.43 -8.69
N PHE A 10 -0.02 -6.13 -7.58
CA PHE A 10 1.02 -6.98 -7.02
C PHE A 10 0.51 -8.42 -6.94
N ASP A 11 1.25 -9.36 -7.52
CA ASP A 11 0.94 -10.78 -7.43
C ASP A 11 1.71 -11.38 -6.25
N ALA A 12 0.97 -11.77 -5.22
CA ALA A 12 1.53 -12.25 -3.96
C ALA A 12 2.16 -13.64 -4.04
N GLU A 13 1.93 -14.39 -5.12
CA GLU A 13 2.45 -15.75 -5.29
C GLU A 13 3.75 -15.77 -6.11
N THR A 14 4.08 -14.67 -6.78
CA THR A 14 5.32 -14.55 -7.56
C THR A 14 6.57 -14.54 -6.70
N HIS A 15 7.70 -14.91 -7.30
CA HIS A 15 9.04 -14.91 -6.69
C HIS A 15 9.86 -13.68 -7.04
N ASP A 16 9.19 -12.62 -7.50
CA ASP A 16 9.84 -11.36 -7.79
C ASP A 16 10.52 -10.79 -6.55
N THR A 17 11.56 -9.99 -6.74
CA THR A 17 12.26 -9.33 -5.65
C THR A 17 11.85 -7.86 -5.62
N VAL A 18 11.28 -7.41 -4.51
CA VAL A 18 10.91 -6.02 -4.29
C VAL A 18 11.97 -5.34 -3.43
N LYS A 19 12.53 -4.24 -3.92
CA LYS A 19 13.60 -3.49 -3.24
C LYS A 19 13.16 -2.07 -2.93
N PHE A 20 13.32 -1.65 -1.68
CA PHE A 20 13.08 -0.27 -1.25
C PHE A 20 14.38 0.32 -0.70
N SER A 21 14.73 1.52 -1.16
CA SER A 21 15.84 2.28 -0.59
C SER A 21 15.27 3.40 0.27
N VAL A 22 15.57 3.39 1.56
CA VAL A 22 15.16 4.44 2.50
C VAL A 22 16.41 5.13 3.04
N MET A 23 16.42 6.45 3.02
CA MET A 23 17.51 7.24 3.60
C MET A 23 17.37 7.25 5.12
N VAL A 24 18.33 6.66 5.82
CA VAL A 24 18.37 6.61 7.29
C VAL A 24 19.46 7.57 7.78
N PRO A 25 19.20 8.37 8.83
CA PRO A 25 20.23 9.19 9.44
C PRO A 25 21.32 8.29 10.03
N ASP A 26 22.56 8.49 9.60
CA ASP A 26 23.72 7.76 10.09
C ASP A 26 24.67 8.72 10.81
N THR A 27 25.27 8.25 11.90
CA THR A 27 26.23 9.04 12.67
C THR A 27 27.64 8.70 12.23
N ILE A 28 28.34 9.64 11.59
CA ILE A 28 29.75 9.48 11.26
C ILE A 28 30.55 9.77 12.54
N LYS A 29 31.21 8.73 13.06
CA LYS A 29 32.07 8.81 14.24
C LYS A 29 33.53 9.01 13.83
N ASP A 30 34.24 9.90 14.51
CA ASP A 30 35.69 10.00 14.39
C ASP A 30 36.38 8.74 15.00
N LYS A 31 37.69 8.59 14.77
CA LYS A 31 38.51 7.48 15.33
C LYS A 31 38.45 7.34 16.86
N SER A 32 37.92 8.34 17.55
CA SER A 32 37.71 8.42 19.00
C SER A 32 36.25 8.23 19.44
N GLY A 33 35.35 7.83 18.53
CA GLY A 33 33.94 7.52 18.83
C GLY A 33 33.02 8.72 19.01
N LYS A 34 33.54 9.95 18.88
CA LYS A 34 32.76 11.20 18.93
C LYS A 34 31.98 11.39 17.63
N VAL A 35 30.67 11.68 17.72
CA VAL A 35 29.80 11.93 16.56
C VAL A 35 30.11 13.32 16.01
N THR A 36 30.50 13.39 14.75
CA THR A 36 31.06 14.62 14.17
C THR A 36 30.19 15.19 13.05
N LYS A 37 29.39 14.35 12.35
CA LYS A 37 28.37 14.77 11.37
C LYS A 37 27.18 13.82 11.34
N ILE A 38 25.99 14.39 11.10
CA ILE A 38 24.77 13.65 10.74
C ILE A 38 24.83 13.42 9.22
N GLY A 39 25.14 12.19 8.81
CA GLY A 39 25.07 11.75 7.42
C GLY A 39 23.72 11.12 7.11
N GLN A 40 23.44 10.85 5.84
CA GLN A 40 22.30 10.04 5.41
C GLN A 40 22.83 8.87 4.60
N LYS A 41 22.59 7.64 5.06
CA LYS A 41 22.99 6.41 4.35
C LYS A 41 21.75 5.72 3.79
N PRO A 42 21.76 5.27 2.53
CA PRO A 42 20.67 4.45 2.01
C PRO A 42 20.68 3.09 2.73
N HIS A 43 19.55 2.75 3.34
CA HIS A 43 19.27 1.41 3.82
C HIS A 43 18.36 0.72 2.81
N GLU A 44 18.80 -0.42 2.27
CA GLU A 44 18.07 -1.20 1.28
C GLU A 44 17.27 -2.30 1.99
N PHE A 45 15.94 -2.24 1.88
CA PHE A 45 15.04 -3.31 2.29
C PHE A 45 14.74 -4.19 1.08
N THR A 46 15.07 -5.47 1.17
CA THR A 46 14.76 -6.46 0.14
C THR A 46 13.66 -7.38 0.64
N PHE A 47 12.59 -7.51 -0.13
CA PHE A 47 11.50 -8.44 0.10
C PHE A 47 11.45 -9.43 -1.05
N PHE A 48 11.30 -10.71 -0.73
CA PHE A 48 11.18 -11.77 -1.72
C PHE A 48 10.21 -12.84 -1.22
N ASN A 49 9.81 -13.76 -2.10
CA ASN A 49 9.07 -14.94 -1.68
C ASN A 49 10.04 -16.01 -1.17
N THR A 50 9.94 -16.37 0.11
CA THR A 50 10.86 -17.31 0.78
C THR A 50 10.59 -18.78 0.47
N PHE A 51 9.44 -19.08 -0.12
CA PHE A 51 9.05 -20.45 -0.40
C PHE A 51 9.51 -20.86 -1.81
N PRO A 52 9.79 -22.16 -2.04
CA PRO A 52 10.12 -22.63 -3.38
C PRO A 52 8.93 -22.44 -4.35
N PRO A 53 9.16 -22.31 -5.67
CA PRO A 53 8.09 -22.15 -6.66
C PRO A 53 7.03 -23.25 -6.67
N THR A 54 7.37 -24.43 -6.15
CA THR A 54 6.48 -25.59 -6.06
C THR A 54 5.61 -25.59 -4.81
N ALA A 55 5.81 -24.66 -3.87
CA ALA A 55 5.03 -24.57 -2.66
C ALA A 55 3.66 -23.92 -2.93
N SER A 56 2.59 -24.68 -2.65
CA SER A 56 1.23 -24.15 -2.70
C SER A 56 1.02 -23.11 -1.58
N ARG A 57 0.39 -21.98 -1.89
CA ARG A 57 0.05 -20.88 -0.96
C ARG A 57 1.25 -20.12 -0.40
N SER A 58 2.33 -20.00 -1.16
CA SER A 58 3.42 -19.11 -0.77
C SER A 58 3.01 -17.65 -0.91
N THR A 59 3.12 -16.87 0.17
CA THR A 59 2.84 -15.44 0.13
C THR A 59 4.14 -14.65 0.19
N HIS A 60 4.31 -13.70 -0.72
CA HIS A 60 5.46 -12.81 -0.78
C HIS A 60 5.66 -12.02 0.53
N GLN A 61 6.91 -11.89 1.01
CA GLN A 61 7.22 -11.20 2.27
C GLN A 61 6.70 -9.75 2.32
N PHE A 62 6.76 -9.04 1.20
CA PHE A 62 6.19 -7.69 1.08
C PHE A 62 4.71 -7.66 1.48
N VAL A 63 3.91 -8.60 0.99
CA VAL A 63 2.47 -8.69 1.29
C VAL A 63 2.25 -9.01 2.77
N GLN A 64 3.03 -9.94 3.31
CA GLN A 64 3.00 -10.25 4.74
C GLN A 64 3.34 -9.02 5.60
N SER A 65 4.32 -8.23 5.19
CA SER A 65 4.77 -7.02 5.90
C SER A 65 3.79 -5.85 5.84
N ILE A 66 2.90 -5.81 4.85
CA ILE A 66 1.88 -4.76 4.72
C ILE A 66 0.60 -5.18 5.44
N LEU A 67 0.16 -6.42 5.21
CA LEU A 67 -1.10 -6.94 5.74
C LEU A 67 -1.04 -7.34 7.23
N GLN A 68 0.15 -7.36 7.84
CA GLN A 68 0.47 -7.59 9.28
C GLN A 68 -0.72 -8.02 10.14
N GLY A 69 -0.81 -9.31 10.45
CA GLY A 69 -1.75 -9.86 11.43
C GLY A 69 -3.18 -10.11 10.96
N THR A 70 -3.59 -9.60 9.80
CA THR A 70 -4.87 -9.99 9.18
C THR A 70 -4.72 -11.30 8.41
N ARG A 71 -5.77 -12.12 8.38
CA ARG A 71 -5.81 -13.27 7.47
C ARG A 71 -5.64 -12.74 6.05
N ILE A 72 -4.58 -13.19 5.38
CA ILE A 72 -4.27 -12.78 4.02
C ILE A 72 -5.36 -13.35 3.11
N ALA A 73 -6.17 -12.45 2.56
CA ALA A 73 -7.26 -12.75 1.66
C ALA A 73 -7.04 -12.03 0.33
N PHE A 74 -7.38 -12.70 -0.76
CA PHE A 74 -7.24 -12.19 -2.12
C PHE A 74 -8.61 -12.11 -2.81
N PRO A 75 -8.89 -11.07 -3.60
CA PRO A 75 -8.08 -9.86 -3.76
C PRO A 75 -8.09 -8.99 -2.48
N SER A 76 -7.01 -8.23 -2.26
CA SER A 76 -6.95 -7.19 -1.24
C SER A 76 -6.38 -5.91 -1.82
N ILE A 77 -6.90 -4.77 -1.35
CA ILE A 77 -6.53 -3.44 -1.79
C ILE A 77 -6.00 -2.70 -0.57
N VAL A 78 -4.75 -2.24 -0.66
CA VAL A 78 -4.11 -1.48 0.42
C VAL A 78 -3.96 -0.03 0.00
N PHE A 79 -4.42 0.88 0.84
CA PHE A 79 -4.19 2.31 0.67
C PHE A 79 -2.95 2.73 1.44
N LEU A 80 -2.00 3.35 0.74
CA LEU A 80 -0.76 3.86 1.31
C LEU A 80 -0.74 5.40 1.26
N SER A 81 -0.22 6.03 2.31
CA SER A 81 0.04 7.46 2.33
C SER A 81 1.29 7.81 1.51
N LYS A 82 1.53 9.11 1.28
CA LYS A 82 2.76 9.61 0.64
C LYS A 82 4.05 9.18 1.37
N LYS A 83 3.95 8.86 2.66
CA LYS A 83 5.08 8.37 3.48
C LYS A 83 5.18 6.84 3.51
N VAL A 84 4.49 6.14 2.60
CA VAL A 84 4.44 4.67 2.53
C VAL A 84 3.93 4.06 3.84
N THR A 85 3.04 4.79 4.53
CA THR A 85 2.36 4.27 5.72
C THR A 85 1.01 3.69 5.31
N LYS A 86 0.68 2.51 5.83
CA LYS A 86 -0.64 1.90 5.63
C LYS A 86 -1.73 2.79 6.22
N LEU A 87 -2.68 3.19 5.39
CA LEU A 87 -3.88 3.92 5.78
C LEU A 87 -5.00 2.94 6.13
N ASP A 88 -5.36 2.10 5.16
CA ASP A 88 -6.44 1.12 5.31
C ASP A 88 -6.26 -0.07 4.35
N VAL A 89 -6.95 -1.18 4.65
CA VAL A 89 -6.97 -2.38 3.83
C VAL A 89 -8.40 -2.82 3.61
N ILE A 90 -8.75 -2.97 2.34
CA ILE A 90 -10.01 -3.55 1.92
C ILE A 90 -9.76 -4.97 1.43
N GLN A 91 -10.49 -5.93 2.00
CA GLN A 91 -10.42 -7.33 1.59
C GLN A 91 -11.63 -7.68 0.74
N GLY A 92 -11.41 -8.47 -0.31
CA GLY A 92 -12.45 -8.90 -1.24
C GLY A 92 -12.66 -7.94 -2.40
N PHE A 93 -13.59 -8.33 -3.27
CA PHE A 93 -13.96 -7.57 -4.46
C PHE A 93 -15.07 -6.56 -4.12
N TYR A 94 -14.92 -5.33 -4.60
CA TYR A 94 -15.93 -4.29 -4.48
C TYR A 94 -16.44 -3.89 -5.88
N PRO A 95 -17.76 -3.80 -6.08
CA PRO A 95 -18.30 -3.28 -7.32
C PRO A 95 -17.92 -1.79 -7.49
N PRO A 96 -17.83 -1.29 -8.74
CA PRO A 96 -17.38 0.07 -9.01
C PRO A 96 -18.15 1.15 -8.22
N GLU A 97 -19.47 0.99 -8.10
CA GLU A 97 -20.36 1.92 -7.38
C GLU A 97 -20.00 2.06 -5.89
N GLN A 98 -19.58 0.96 -5.25
CA GLN A 98 -19.20 0.96 -3.85
C GLN A 98 -17.73 1.37 -3.66
N PHE A 99 -16.89 1.11 -4.65
CA PHE A 99 -15.46 1.36 -4.57
C PHE A 99 -15.09 2.82 -4.91
N GLU A 100 -15.86 3.48 -5.76
CA GLU A 100 -15.65 4.88 -6.14
C GLU A 100 -15.54 5.85 -4.94
N PRO A 101 -16.49 5.89 -3.97
CA PRO A 101 -16.39 6.80 -2.84
C PRO A 101 -15.14 6.55 -2.01
N VAL A 102 -14.76 5.29 -1.81
CA VAL A 102 -13.52 4.90 -1.12
C VAL A 102 -12.30 5.45 -1.84
N MET A 103 -12.22 5.21 -3.16
CA MET A 103 -11.10 5.69 -3.97
C MET A 103 -10.98 7.21 -3.95
N LYS A 104 -12.10 7.92 -4.08
CA LYS A 104 -12.13 9.39 -4.10
C LYS A 104 -11.80 9.96 -2.72
N TYR A 105 -12.24 9.32 -1.64
CA TYR A 105 -11.91 9.70 -0.27
C TYR A 105 -10.40 9.63 0.00
N PHE A 106 -9.74 8.51 -0.33
CA PHE A 106 -8.30 8.39 -0.15
C PHE A 106 -7.49 9.23 -1.15
N GLY A 107 -7.94 9.30 -2.41
CA GLY A 107 -7.26 10.04 -3.47
C GLY A 107 -7.30 11.56 -3.29
N SER A 108 -8.38 12.10 -2.70
CA SER A 108 -8.49 13.54 -2.39
C SER A 108 -7.81 13.95 -1.08
N GLY A 109 -7.38 13.00 -0.25
CA GLY A 109 -6.82 13.29 1.07
C GLY A 109 -7.86 13.62 2.14
N SER A 110 -9.17 13.48 1.87
CA SER A 110 -10.23 13.76 2.84
C SER A 110 -10.08 12.98 4.15
N TRP A 111 -9.44 11.81 4.10
CA TRP A 111 -9.12 10.98 5.27
C TRP A 111 -8.31 11.68 6.37
N GLU A 112 -7.60 12.77 6.07
CA GLU A 112 -6.89 13.56 7.08
C GLU A 112 -7.83 14.48 7.87
N THR A 113 -8.98 14.84 7.29
CA THR A 113 -9.86 15.91 7.79
C THR A 113 -11.23 15.45 8.23
N THR A 114 -11.79 14.42 7.58
CA THR A 114 -13.17 13.97 7.78
C THR A 114 -13.22 12.47 7.99
N LYS A 115 -14.23 12.00 8.73
CA LYS A 115 -14.51 10.56 8.84
C LYS A 115 -15.18 10.06 7.56
N TYR A 116 -14.91 8.82 7.20
CA TYR A 116 -15.45 8.20 5.98
C TYR A 116 -16.98 8.21 5.93
N GLU A 117 -17.65 7.95 7.06
CA GLU A 117 -19.12 7.95 7.16
C GLU A 117 -19.74 9.31 6.78
N ASP A 118 -19.08 10.41 7.16
CA ASP A 118 -19.57 11.75 6.86
C ASP A 118 -19.24 12.16 5.42
N TYR A 119 -18.08 11.72 4.91
CA TYR A 119 -17.74 11.87 3.50
C TYR A 119 -18.78 11.19 2.60
N GLN A 120 -19.15 9.95 2.93
CA GLN A 120 -20.10 9.15 2.16
C GLN A 120 -21.47 9.82 2.01
N LYS A 121 -21.95 10.53 3.03
CA LYS A 121 -23.24 11.27 2.98
C LYS A 121 -23.22 12.42 1.98
N SER A 122 -22.07 13.05 1.78
CA SER A 122 -21.89 14.19 0.88
C SER A 122 -21.40 13.80 -0.52
N PHE A 123 -21.01 12.54 -0.70
CA PHE A 123 -20.43 12.03 -1.93
C PHE A 123 -21.49 11.98 -3.05
N LYS A 124 -21.10 12.43 -4.23
CA LYS A 124 -21.88 12.30 -5.46
C LYS A 124 -21.07 11.48 -6.45
N SER A 125 -21.64 10.36 -6.90
CA SER A 125 -21.01 9.46 -7.86
C SER A 125 -20.86 10.16 -9.23
N GLU A 126 -19.70 9.98 -9.86
CA GLU A 126 -19.40 10.44 -11.22
C GLU A 126 -19.48 9.29 -12.24
N LEU A 127 -19.76 8.07 -11.79
CA LEU A 127 -19.88 6.92 -12.67
C LEU A 127 -21.12 7.03 -13.54
N SER A 128 -20.92 7.07 -14.87
CA SER A 128 -22.00 6.75 -15.79
C SER A 128 -22.28 5.26 -15.65
N VAL A 129 -23.39 4.90 -15.00
CA VAL A 129 -23.81 3.50 -14.84
C VAL A 129 -23.88 2.86 -16.22
N GLN A 130 -22.89 2.04 -16.56
CA GLN A 130 -23.01 1.14 -17.69
C GLN A 130 -23.82 -0.05 -17.17
N PRO A 131 -25.03 -0.30 -17.70
CA PRO A 131 -25.85 -1.41 -17.23
C PRO A 131 -25.08 -2.71 -17.45
N THR A 132 -24.64 -3.33 -16.36
CA THR A 132 -24.04 -4.67 -16.37
C THR A 132 -25.12 -5.63 -16.86
N LYS A 133 -24.99 -6.09 -18.11
CA LYS A 133 -25.76 -7.24 -18.60
C LYS A 133 -25.45 -8.41 -17.66
N LYS A 134 -26.44 -8.81 -16.84
CA LYS A 134 -26.45 -10.12 -16.22
C LYS A 134 -26.29 -11.14 -17.35
N GLN A 135 -25.17 -11.87 -17.35
CA GLN A 135 -25.05 -13.12 -18.09
C GLN A 135 -25.83 -14.21 -17.37
#